data_AF-A0A9X4N013-F1
#
_entry.id   AF-A0A9X4N013-F1
#
_cell.length_a   1.000
_cell.length_b   1.000
_cell.length_c   1.000
_cell.angle_alpha   90.00
_cell.angle_beta   90.00
_cell.angle_gamma   90.00
#
_symmetry.space_group_name_H-M   'P 1'
#
loop_
_entity.id
_entity.type
_entity.pdbx_description
1 polymer ?
#
loop_
_entity_poly.entity_id
_entity_poly.type
_entity_poly.pdbx_seq_one_letter_code
_entity_poly.pdbx_strand_id
1 'polypeptide(L)'
;MYSSSVVTTYSIPSILTRATPQDLTIQEKEKTILDAFKETGYFTTYFANQNSPYPITRRLINVADENKINFFDVNVKDYYDGAILPDFKSALSTTPNKKFILIHTLGSHFRYTNRYPKEFEVFKPVMNEYGYSELNFENREKVINAYDNSVLYTDFFLSQLIESLKIKNKNAVLLYLSDHGENLFDNKLKIFGHGTVNPT
;
A
#
# COMPACT_ATOMS: atom_id res chain seq x y z
N MET A 1 -1.66 11.69 12.56
CA MET A 1 -1.22 10.28 12.66
C MET A 1 0.20 10.22 12.14
N TYR A 2 1.08 9.45 12.75
CA TYR A 2 2.49 9.33 12.36
C TYR A 2 2.84 7.86 12.14
N SER A 3 3.72 7.56 11.18
CA SER A 3 4.27 6.21 10.99
C SER A 3 5.37 5.92 12.01
N SER A 4 5.62 4.64 12.27
CA SER A 4 6.73 4.21 13.16
C SER A 4 8.10 4.30 12.48
N SER A 5 8.13 4.28 11.16
CA SER A 5 9.33 4.39 10.33
C SER A 5 9.00 5.04 8.98
N VAL A 6 10.02 5.29 8.18
CA VAL A 6 9.94 5.84 6.82
C VAL A 6 10.37 4.85 5.75
N VAL A 7 10.32 3.56 6.08
CA VAL A 7 10.69 2.46 5.20
C VAL A 7 9.74 1.30 5.48
N THR A 8 9.14 0.77 4.42
CA THR A 8 8.17 -0.34 4.45
C THR A 8 8.62 -1.52 5.32
N THR A 9 9.90 -1.92 5.24
CA THR A 9 10.48 -3.04 6.00
C THR A 9 10.33 -2.92 7.51
N TYR A 10 10.27 -1.69 8.04
CA TYR A 10 10.10 -1.43 9.47
C TYR A 10 8.66 -1.06 9.81
N SER A 11 7.99 -0.30 8.94
CA SER A 11 6.62 0.14 9.17
C SER A 11 5.62 -1.02 9.15
N ILE A 12 5.68 -1.91 8.16
CA ILE A 12 4.69 -2.99 8.02
C ILE A 12 4.69 -3.94 9.23
N PRO A 13 5.85 -4.43 9.75
CA PRO A 13 5.87 -5.18 10.99
C PRO A 13 5.24 -4.43 12.18
N SER A 14 5.49 -3.14 12.34
CA SER A 14 4.90 -2.33 13.41
C SER A 14 3.40 -2.10 13.29
N ILE A 15 2.87 -2.09 12.06
CA ILE A 15 1.41 -1.98 11.83
C ILE A 15 0.72 -3.31 12.16
N LEU A 16 1.34 -4.43 11.81
CA LEU A 16 0.72 -5.74 11.89
C LEU A 16 0.98 -6.49 13.21
N THR A 17 2.00 -6.08 13.96
CA THR A 17 2.45 -6.70 15.21
C THR A 17 2.91 -5.62 16.20
N ARG A 18 3.49 -6.02 17.34
CA ARG A 18 4.14 -5.09 18.29
C ARG A 18 5.61 -4.81 17.97
N ALA A 19 6.11 -5.26 16.81
CA ALA A 19 7.47 -4.97 16.39
C ALA A 19 7.72 -3.46 16.34
N THR A 20 8.93 -3.06 16.69
CA THR A 20 9.37 -1.66 16.59
C THR A 20 10.51 -1.58 15.59
N PRO A 21 10.86 -0.38 15.08
CA PRO A 21 12.06 -0.22 14.27
C PRO A 21 13.34 -0.70 14.98
N GLN A 22 13.36 -0.69 16.31
CA GLN A 22 14.50 -1.14 17.13
C GLN A 22 14.53 -2.66 17.38
N ASP A 23 13.37 -3.33 17.37
CA ASP A 23 13.26 -4.78 17.53
C ASP A 23 12.28 -5.37 16.51
N LEU A 24 12.84 -5.72 15.35
CA LEU A 24 12.11 -6.41 14.28
C LEU A 24 11.96 -7.91 14.52
N THR A 25 12.65 -8.50 15.51
CA THR A 25 12.57 -9.96 15.76
C THR A 25 11.20 -10.38 16.26
N ILE A 26 10.44 -9.43 16.81
CA ILE A 26 9.05 -9.62 17.24
C ILE A 26 8.16 -10.09 16.08
N GLN A 27 8.41 -9.63 14.85
CA GLN A 27 7.58 -9.97 13.68
C GLN A 27 7.57 -11.48 13.37
N GLU A 28 8.61 -12.20 13.79
CA GLU A 28 8.77 -13.64 13.58
C GLU A 28 8.20 -14.46 14.75
N LYS A 29 8.15 -13.87 15.93
CA LYS A 29 7.76 -14.53 17.19
C LYS A 29 6.27 -14.36 17.50
N GLU A 30 5.67 -13.26 17.05
CA GLU A 30 4.30 -12.90 17.37
C GLU A 30 3.33 -13.12 16.22
N LYS A 31 2.07 -13.34 16.60
CA LYS A 31 0.93 -13.39 15.68
C LYS A 31 0.57 -11.97 15.23
N THR A 32 0.12 -11.87 13.99
CA THR A 32 -0.32 -10.61 13.39
C THR A 32 -1.78 -10.29 13.73
N ILE A 33 -2.23 -9.10 13.38
CA ILE A 33 -3.66 -8.77 13.40
C ILE A 33 -4.50 -9.73 12.53
N LEU A 34 -3.96 -10.23 11.42
CA LEU A 34 -4.65 -11.22 10.58
C LEU A 34 -4.87 -12.53 11.34
N ASP A 35 -3.85 -13.02 12.04
CA ASP A 35 -3.96 -14.21 12.90
C ASP A 35 -5.06 -14.02 13.96
N ALA A 36 -5.12 -12.85 14.60
CA ALA A 36 -6.12 -12.54 15.64
C ALA A 36 -7.56 -12.60 15.10
N PHE A 37 -7.82 -12.07 13.90
CA PHE A 37 -9.13 -12.19 13.25
C PHE A 37 -9.44 -13.64 12.86
N LYS A 38 -8.45 -14.38 12.35
CA LYS A 38 -8.62 -15.81 12.02
C LYS A 38 -9.01 -16.63 13.24
N GLU A 39 -8.35 -16.43 14.37
CA GLU A 39 -8.63 -17.13 15.64
C GLU A 39 -10.01 -16.86 16.21
N THR A 40 -10.63 -15.74 15.83
CA THR A 40 -11.99 -15.37 16.23
C THR A 40 -13.06 -15.77 15.20
N GLY A 41 -12.68 -16.58 14.21
CA GLY A 41 -13.59 -17.19 13.23
C GLY A 41 -13.93 -16.30 12.04
N TYR A 42 -13.10 -15.29 11.73
CA TYR A 42 -13.19 -14.57 10.47
C TYR A 42 -12.48 -15.36 9.37
N PHE A 43 -13.04 -15.38 8.17
CA PHE A 43 -12.31 -15.78 6.97
C PHE A 43 -11.35 -14.67 6.57
N THR A 44 -10.09 -15.02 6.42
CA THR A 44 -8.99 -14.08 6.24
C THR A 44 -8.47 -14.12 4.82
N THR A 45 -8.37 -12.96 4.19
CA THR A 45 -7.85 -12.83 2.83
C THR A 45 -6.68 -11.84 2.81
N TYR A 46 -5.61 -12.17 2.09
CA TYR A 46 -4.48 -11.28 1.84
C TYR A 46 -4.30 -10.99 0.34
N PHE A 47 -4.50 -9.74 -0.05
CA PHE A 47 -4.24 -9.26 -1.40
C PHE A 47 -3.02 -8.35 -1.40
N ALA A 48 -2.12 -8.50 -2.37
CA ALA A 48 -0.95 -7.64 -2.46
C ALA A 48 -0.52 -7.37 -3.90
N ASN A 49 -0.13 -6.13 -4.16
CA ASN A 49 0.48 -5.66 -5.41
C ASN A 49 1.98 -5.38 -5.28
N GLN A 50 2.56 -5.72 -4.14
CA GLN A 50 3.98 -5.57 -3.87
C GLN A 50 4.55 -6.91 -3.48
N ASN A 51 5.54 -7.39 -4.23
CA ASN A 51 6.35 -8.50 -3.79
C ASN A 51 7.30 -8.01 -2.69
N SER A 52 7.21 -8.62 -1.51
CA SER A 52 8.07 -8.30 -0.38
C SER A 52 8.66 -9.60 0.17
N PRO A 53 9.99 -9.77 0.13
CA PRO A 53 10.64 -10.99 0.63
C PRO A 53 10.70 -11.04 2.17
N TYR A 54 9.99 -10.16 2.89
CA TYR A 54 10.11 -10.03 4.34
C TYR A 54 9.35 -11.16 5.08
N PRO A 55 9.83 -11.56 6.27
CA PRO A 55 9.23 -12.64 7.05
C PRO A 55 7.73 -12.41 7.31
N ILE A 56 7.33 -11.17 7.58
CA ILE A 56 5.93 -10.82 7.83
C ILE A 56 5.04 -11.09 6.62
N THR A 57 5.48 -10.73 5.41
CA THR A 57 4.74 -10.97 4.17
C THR A 57 4.59 -12.48 3.95
N ARG A 58 5.67 -13.24 4.11
CA ARG A 58 5.62 -14.72 4.02
C ARG A 58 4.63 -15.32 5.02
N ARG A 59 4.57 -14.78 6.24
CA ARG A 59 3.60 -15.22 7.25
C ARG A 59 2.16 -14.96 6.79
N LEU A 60 1.85 -13.76 6.31
CA LEU A 60 0.51 -13.42 5.82
C LEU A 60 0.04 -14.37 4.72
N ILE A 61 0.93 -14.69 3.78
CA ILE A 61 0.68 -15.63 2.68
C ILE A 61 0.35 -17.02 3.22
N ASN A 62 1.11 -17.50 4.20
CA ASN A 62 0.94 -18.84 4.76
C ASN A 62 -0.27 -18.97 5.70
N VAL A 63 -0.66 -17.88 6.37
CA VAL A 63 -1.70 -17.92 7.41
C VAL A 63 -3.08 -17.57 6.87
N ALA A 64 -3.19 -16.69 5.86
CA ALA A 64 -4.48 -16.33 5.29
C ALA A 64 -5.21 -17.56 4.74
N ASP A 65 -6.54 -17.59 4.86
CA ASP A 65 -7.37 -18.65 4.26
C ASP A 65 -7.32 -18.60 2.74
N GLU A 66 -7.24 -17.39 2.19
CA GLU A 66 -7.04 -17.12 0.78
C GLU A 66 -6.01 -16.00 0.60
N ASN A 67 -5.17 -16.10 -0.44
CA ASN A 67 -4.27 -15.03 -0.80
C ASN A 67 -4.13 -14.92 -2.32
N LYS A 68 -3.91 -13.69 -2.80
CA LYS A 68 -3.55 -13.44 -4.19
C LYS A 68 -2.56 -12.29 -4.26
N ILE A 69 -1.39 -12.58 -4.81
CA ILE A 69 -0.22 -11.71 -4.76
C ILE A 69 0.27 -11.54 -6.19
N ASN A 70 0.37 -10.28 -6.59
CA ASN A 70 0.94 -9.91 -7.86
C ASN A 70 2.46 -9.74 -7.67
N PHE A 71 3.24 -10.73 -8.14
CA PHE A 71 4.70 -10.79 -7.99
C PHE A 71 5.43 -9.95 -9.06
N PHE A 72 5.04 -8.69 -9.24
CA PHE A 72 5.74 -7.78 -10.14
C PHE A 72 6.81 -6.99 -9.40
N ASP A 73 7.87 -6.60 -10.12
CA ASP A 73 8.84 -5.63 -9.60
C ASP A 73 8.14 -4.27 -9.45
N VAL A 74 8.44 -3.54 -8.37
CA VAL A 74 7.81 -2.23 -8.05
C VAL A 74 8.03 -1.18 -9.14
N ASN A 75 9.03 -1.38 -10.01
CA ASN A 75 9.34 -0.51 -11.13
C ASN A 75 8.55 -0.86 -12.41
N VAL A 76 7.81 -1.97 -12.42
CA VAL A 76 7.05 -2.38 -13.61
C VAL A 76 5.89 -1.41 -13.84
N LYS A 77 5.68 -1.09 -15.12
CA LYS A 77 4.62 -0.21 -15.60
C LYS A 77 3.34 -1.02 -15.87
N ASP A 78 2.20 -0.33 -15.92
CA ASP A 78 0.90 -0.89 -16.31
C ASP A 78 0.35 -1.95 -15.33
N TYR A 79 0.89 -1.97 -14.11
CA TYR A 79 0.34 -2.71 -12.98
C TYR A 79 -0.14 -1.73 -11.91
N TYR A 80 -1.44 -1.80 -11.60
CA TYR A 80 -2.10 -0.81 -10.76
C TYR A 80 -2.94 -1.48 -9.66
N ASP A 81 -3.14 -0.79 -8.55
CA ASP A 81 -3.94 -1.28 -7.40
C ASP A 81 -5.39 -1.64 -7.76
N GLY A 82 -5.96 -0.99 -8.78
CA GLY A 82 -7.25 -1.38 -9.36
C GLY A 82 -7.37 -2.85 -9.79
N ALA A 83 -6.25 -3.55 -10.07
CA ALA A 83 -6.25 -4.97 -10.41
C ALA A 83 -6.74 -5.87 -9.25
N ILE A 84 -6.73 -5.37 -8.01
CA ILE A 84 -7.23 -6.09 -6.82
C ILE A 84 -8.77 -6.05 -6.74
N LEU A 85 -9.43 -5.07 -7.36
CA LEU A 85 -10.88 -4.85 -7.22
C LEU A 85 -11.75 -6.06 -7.60
N PRO A 86 -11.48 -6.81 -8.69
CA PRO A 86 -12.28 -7.99 -9.01
C PRO A 86 -12.18 -9.08 -7.93
N ASP A 87 -10.98 -9.32 -7.41
CA ASP A 87 -10.74 -10.32 -6.37
C ASP A 87 -11.36 -9.90 -5.04
N PHE A 88 -11.26 -8.61 -4.70
CA PHE A 88 -11.95 -8.04 -3.54
C PHE A 88 -13.46 -8.26 -3.61
N LYS A 89 -14.09 -7.92 -4.75
CA LYS A 89 -15.54 -8.12 -4.97
C LYS A 89 -15.93 -9.59 -4.88
N SER A 90 -15.13 -10.48 -5.46
CA SER A 90 -15.31 -11.93 -5.34
C SER A 90 -15.26 -12.37 -3.87
N ALA A 91 -14.20 -11.96 -3.16
CA ALA A 91 -13.99 -12.26 -1.76
C ALA A 91 -15.05 -11.66 -0.85
N LEU A 92 -15.84 -10.65 -1.25
CA LEU A 92 -17.02 -10.19 -0.49
C LEU A 92 -18.24 -11.13 -0.65
N SER A 93 -18.37 -11.80 -1.79
CA SER A 93 -19.53 -12.65 -2.12
C SER A 93 -19.48 -14.08 -1.56
N THR A 94 -18.29 -14.57 -1.19
CA THR A 94 -18.07 -15.94 -0.70
C THR A 94 -18.63 -16.17 0.72
N THR A 95 -18.84 -17.42 1.13
CA THR A 95 -19.02 -17.78 2.54
C THR A 95 -17.66 -18.06 3.18
N PRO A 96 -17.46 -17.82 4.50
CA PRO A 96 -18.42 -17.42 5.52
C PRO A 96 -18.69 -15.91 5.61
N ASN A 97 -19.63 -15.52 6.47
CA ASN A 97 -20.13 -14.14 6.58
C ASN A 97 -19.18 -13.14 7.28
N LYS A 98 -18.27 -13.61 8.15
CA LYS A 98 -17.29 -12.75 8.86
C LYS A 98 -15.99 -12.76 8.09
N LYS A 99 -15.51 -11.59 7.66
CA LYS A 99 -14.33 -11.48 6.80
C LYS A 99 -13.36 -10.41 7.29
N PHE A 100 -12.09 -10.73 7.28
CA PHE A 100 -11.01 -9.78 7.47
C PHE A 100 -10.14 -9.81 6.22
N ILE A 101 -10.15 -8.72 5.46
CA ILE A 101 -9.44 -8.63 4.19
C ILE A 101 -8.32 -7.62 4.38
N LEU A 102 -7.08 -8.07 4.24
CA LEU A 102 -5.89 -7.24 4.27
C LEU A 102 -5.41 -7.00 2.84
N ILE A 103 -5.26 -5.72 2.46
CA ILE A 103 -4.80 -5.31 1.14
C ILE A 103 -3.49 -4.53 1.30
N HIS A 104 -2.44 -4.96 0.59
CA HIS A 104 -1.16 -4.27 0.52
C HIS A 104 -0.97 -3.70 -0.89
N THR A 105 -1.28 -2.41 -1.01
CA THR A 105 -1.20 -1.63 -2.25
C THR A 105 0.23 -1.22 -2.56
N LEU A 106 0.55 -0.96 -3.84
CA LEU A 106 1.77 -0.26 -4.21
C LEU A 106 1.66 1.24 -3.91
N GLY A 107 0.45 1.80 -3.99
CA GLY A 107 0.14 3.18 -3.65
C GLY A 107 1.01 4.18 -4.41
N SER A 108 1.54 5.16 -3.70
CA SER A 108 2.39 6.22 -4.24
C SER A 108 3.89 5.87 -4.24
N HIS A 109 4.27 4.59 -4.33
CA HIS A 109 5.69 4.23 -4.42
C HIS A 109 6.33 4.79 -5.71
N PHE A 110 7.53 5.36 -5.61
CA PHE A 110 8.31 5.80 -6.77
C PHE A 110 8.49 4.65 -7.78
N ARG A 111 8.32 4.79 -9.09
CA ARG A 111 8.11 5.97 -9.96
C ARG A 111 6.63 6.32 -10.09
N TYR A 112 6.25 7.54 -9.70
CA TYR A 112 4.84 7.92 -9.52
C TYR A 112 3.99 7.80 -10.80
N THR A 113 4.56 8.13 -11.97
CA THR A 113 3.88 7.99 -13.27
C THR A 113 3.49 6.55 -13.63
N ASN A 114 4.09 5.55 -12.97
CA ASN A 114 3.76 4.14 -13.19
C ASN A 114 2.69 3.64 -12.21
N ARG A 115 2.12 4.52 -11.37
CA ARG A 115 1.14 4.15 -10.33
C ARG A 115 -0.30 4.32 -10.77
N TYR A 116 -0.52 4.92 -11.93
CA TYR A 116 -1.85 5.23 -12.43
C TYR A 116 -1.91 5.10 -13.97
N PRO A 117 -3.08 4.77 -14.55
CA PRO A 117 -3.26 4.75 -16.00
C PRO A 117 -3.42 6.17 -16.56
N LYS A 118 -3.23 6.33 -17.87
CA LYS A 118 -3.09 7.65 -18.51
C LYS A 118 -4.28 8.59 -18.28
N GLU A 119 -5.49 8.03 -18.14
CA GLU A 119 -6.71 8.76 -17.81
C GLU A 119 -6.70 9.44 -16.43
N PHE A 120 -5.83 9.03 -15.51
CA PHE A 120 -5.61 9.67 -14.20
C PHE A 120 -4.50 10.73 -14.24
N GLU A 121 -3.89 10.99 -15.39
CA GLU A 121 -2.92 12.07 -15.55
C GLU A 121 -3.63 13.44 -15.66
N VAL A 122 -4.16 13.92 -14.54
CA VAL A 122 -4.90 15.19 -14.44
C VAL A 122 -3.94 16.36 -14.27
N PHE A 123 -3.00 16.25 -13.33
CA PHE A 123 -1.99 17.27 -13.07
C PHE A 123 -0.83 17.14 -14.05
N LYS A 124 -0.45 18.24 -14.71
CA LYS A 124 0.56 18.27 -15.78
C LYS A 124 1.40 19.55 -15.67
N PRO A 125 2.67 19.53 -16.12
CA PRO A 125 3.41 18.40 -16.70
C PRO A 125 3.78 17.34 -15.67
N VAL A 126 4.07 16.11 -16.10
CA VAL A 126 4.54 15.01 -15.24
C VAL A 126 5.96 14.58 -15.60
N MET A 127 6.65 13.93 -14.66
CA MET A 127 7.94 13.30 -14.92
C MET A 127 7.81 12.11 -15.89
N ASN A 128 8.88 11.75 -16.58
CA ASN A 128 8.90 10.57 -17.44
C ASN A 128 8.82 9.26 -16.60
N GLU A 129 8.46 8.16 -17.27
CA GLU A 129 8.24 6.83 -16.66
C GLU A 129 9.50 6.16 -16.08
N TYR A 130 10.70 6.67 -16.37
CA TYR A 130 11.96 6.24 -15.75
C TYR A 130 12.35 7.11 -14.55
N GLY A 131 11.92 8.38 -14.56
CA GLY A 131 11.88 9.29 -13.43
C GLY A 131 13.22 9.82 -12.91
N TYR A 132 14.27 8.99 -12.87
CA TYR A 132 15.53 9.27 -12.17
C TYR A 132 16.26 10.52 -12.69
N SER A 133 16.23 10.79 -13.99
CA SER A 133 16.86 11.97 -14.59
C SER A 133 16.15 13.29 -14.25
N GLU A 134 14.90 13.22 -13.79
CA GLU A 134 14.07 14.38 -13.43
C GLU A 134 13.89 14.51 -11.91
N LEU A 135 14.61 13.71 -11.11
CA LEU A 135 14.65 13.83 -9.65
C LEU A 135 15.59 14.95 -9.20
N ASN A 136 15.24 16.19 -9.54
CA ASN A 136 15.94 17.39 -9.08
C ASN A 136 14.94 18.51 -8.76
N PHE A 137 15.43 19.51 -8.02
CA PHE A 137 14.59 20.60 -7.56
C PHE A 137 14.04 21.43 -8.73
N GLU A 138 14.77 21.56 -9.85
CA GLU A 138 14.27 22.29 -11.02
C GLU A 138 13.03 21.62 -11.64
N ASN A 139 12.90 20.30 -11.54
CA ASN A 139 11.75 19.55 -12.04
C ASN A 139 10.71 19.24 -10.93
N ARG A 140 10.77 19.90 -9.78
CA ARG A 140 9.90 19.63 -8.62
C ARG A 140 8.41 19.60 -8.98
N GLU A 141 7.95 20.52 -9.83
CA GLU A 141 6.55 20.57 -10.27
C GLU A 141 6.12 19.27 -10.97
N LYS A 142 6.95 18.74 -11.88
CA LYS A 142 6.67 17.48 -12.58
C LYS A 142 6.59 16.29 -11.63
N VAL A 143 7.46 16.27 -10.62
CA VAL A 143 7.50 15.22 -9.60
C VAL A 143 6.23 15.27 -8.74
N ILE A 144 5.83 16.46 -8.30
CA ILE A 144 4.62 16.64 -7.50
C ILE A 144 3.37 16.31 -8.29
N ASN A 145 3.24 16.79 -9.52
CA ASN A 145 2.09 16.46 -10.36
C ASN A 145 1.97 14.95 -10.59
N ALA A 146 3.09 14.25 -10.80
CA ALA A 146 3.09 12.79 -10.91
C ALA A 146 2.69 12.12 -9.59
N TYR A 147 3.19 12.60 -8.45
CA TYR A 147 2.79 12.12 -7.13
C TYR A 147 1.29 12.34 -6.87
N ASP A 148 0.76 13.54 -7.12
CA ASP A 148 -0.65 13.89 -6.90
C ASP A 148 -1.58 13.06 -7.78
N ASN A 149 -1.20 12.74 -9.02
CA ASN A 149 -1.94 11.81 -9.86
C ASN A 149 -1.95 10.37 -9.28
N SER A 150 -0.87 9.93 -8.62
CA SER A 150 -0.85 8.63 -7.91
C SER A 150 -1.76 8.62 -6.68
N VAL A 151 -1.84 9.74 -5.97
CA VAL A 151 -2.78 9.93 -4.85
C VAL A 151 -4.21 9.94 -5.36
N LEU A 152 -4.49 10.61 -6.49
CA LEU A 152 -5.81 10.59 -7.15
C LEU A 152 -6.24 9.16 -7.53
N TYR A 153 -5.31 8.34 -8.02
CA TYR A 153 -5.61 6.94 -8.32
C TYR A 153 -5.85 6.10 -7.05
N THR A 154 -5.12 6.39 -5.98
CA THR A 154 -5.35 5.77 -4.65
C THR A 154 -6.74 6.14 -4.11
N ASP A 155 -7.13 7.41 -4.21
CA ASP A 155 -8.48 7.89 -3.85
C ASP A 155 -9.56 7.14 -4.64
N PHE A 156 -9.40 7.03 -5.95
CA PHE A 156 -10.29 6.22 -6.79
C PHE A 156 -10.36 4.77 -6.32
N PHE A 157 -9.22 4.10 -6.09
CA PHE A 157 -9.21 2.72 -5.61
C PHE A 157 -9.97 2.55 -4.28
N LEU A 158 -9.73 3.44 -3.31
CA LEU A 158 -10.43 3.44 -2.03
C LEU A 158 -11.94 3.69 -2.20
N SER A 159 -12.33 4.61 -3.08
CA SER A 159 -13.74 4.87 -3.39
C SER A 159 -14.45 3.62 -3.91
N GLN A 160 -13.77 2.82 -4.74
CA GLN A 160 -14.31 1.58 -5.29
C GLN A 160 -14.43 0.48 -4.22
N LEU A 161 -13.51 0.44 -3.25
CA LEU A 161 -13.63 -0.44 -2.08
C LEU A 161 -14.84 -0.05 -1.23
N ILE A 162 -14.97 1.25 -0.92
CA ILE A 162 -16.10 1.78 -0.14
C ILE A 162 -17.43 1.46 -0.82
N GLU A 163 -17.53 1.69 -2.12
CA GLU A 163 -18.75 1.38 -2.88
C GLU A 163 -19.07 -0.11 -2.83
N SER A 164 -18.07 -0.97 -3.00
CA SER A 164 -18.24 -2.42 -2.93
C SER A 164 -18.66 -2.91 -1.54
N LEU A 165 -18.33 -2.17 -0.48
CA LEU A 165 -18.72 -2.47 0.91
C LEU A 165 -20.15 -2.04 1.26
N LYS A 166 -20.86 -1.31 0.39
CA LYS A 166 -22.28 -0.91 0.58
C LYS A 166 -23.25 -2.08 0.35
N ILE A 167 -22.98 -3.23 0.98
CA ILE A 167 -23.79 -4.43 0.88
C ILE A 167 -24.97 -4.33 1.84
N LYS A 168 -26.17 -4.55 1.32
CA LYS A 168 -27.41 -4.52 2.12
C LYS A 168 -27.32 -5.51 3.29
N ASN A 169 -27.69 -5.05 4.49
CA ASN A 169 -27.73 -5.85 5.72
C ASN A 169 -26.35 -6.41 6.18
N LYS A 170 -25.26 -5.74 5.84
CA LYS A 170 -23.90 -6.06 6.34
C LYS A 170 -23.27 -4.84 6.99
N ASN A 171 -22.52 -5.06 8.06
CA ASN A 171 -21.67 -4.05 8.66
C ASN A 171 -20.28 -4.15 8.04
N ALA A 172 -19.71 -3.00 7.67
CA ALA A 172 -18.38 -2.91 7.11
C ALA A 172 -17.61 -1.76 7.76
N VAL A 173 -16.30 -1.98 7.94
CA VAL A 173 -15.34 -0.95 8.33
C VAL A 173 -14.18 -1.07 7.37
N LEU A 174 -13.76 0.06 6.79
CA LEU A 174 -12.53 0.17 6.02
C LEU A 174 -11.55 1.02 6.82
N LEU A 175 -10.35 0.50 7.05
CA LEU A 175 -9.23 1.25 7.61
C LEU A 175 -8.14 1.35 6.54
N TYR A 176 -7.76 2.58 6.21
CA TYR A 176 -6.65 2.86 5.33
C TYR A 176 -5.53 3.54 6.12
N LEU A 177 -4.32 3.03 5.96
CA LEU A 177 -3.10 3.56 6.56
C LEU A 177 -2.00 3.46 5.51
N SER A 178 -1.27 4.55 5.29
CA SER A 178 0.00 4.48 4.58
C SER A 178 1.09 4.02 5.56
N ASP A 179 2.07 3.27 5.07
CA ASP A 179 3.20 2.78 5.86
C ASP A 179 4.20 3.90 6.20
N HIS A 180 4.32 4.92 5.34
CA HIS A 180 5.08 6.14 5.59
C HIS A 180 4.77 7.28 4.59
N GLY A 181 5.25 8.48 4.90
CA GLY A 181 5.26 9.61 3.97
C GLY A 181 6.37 9.55 2.92
N GLU A 182 6.48 10.61 2.13
CA GLU A 182 7.43 10.76 1.04
C GLU A 182 7.89 12.22 0.96
N ASN A 183 9.19 12.48 0.86
CA ASN A 183 9.67 13.85 0.65
C ASN A 183 9.68 14.20 -0.84
N LEU A 184 9.08 15.33 -1.18
CA LEU A 184 8.94 15.82 -2.56
C LEU A 184 9.60 17.18 -2.72
N PHE A 185 10.81 17.32 -2.16
CA PHE A 185 11.54 18.58 -2.07
C PHE A 185 10.76 19.69 -1.33
N ASP A 186 9.94 19.30 -0.37
CA ASP A 186 9.00 20.14 0.39
C ASP A 186 9.61 20.72 1.68
N ASN A 187 10.73 20.15 2.16
CA ASN A 187 11.47 20.69 3.28
C ASN A 187 12.57 21.71 2.85
N LYS A 188 13.13 22.44 3.82
CA LYS A 188 14.22 23.42 3.58
C LYS A 188 15.48 22.78 2.98
N LEU A 189 15.67 21.49 3.23
CA LEU A 189 16.82 20.73 2.75
C LEU A 189 16.64 20.26 1.30
N LYS A 190 15.43 20.40 0.73
CA LYS A 190 15.07 19.97 -0.62
C LYS A 190 15.47 18.51 -0.86
N ILE A 191 15.16 17.66 0.10
CA ILE A 191 15.40 16.22 0.01
C ILE A 191 14.26 15.56 -0.77
N PHE A 192 14.58 14.52 -1.52
CA PHE A 192 13.63 13.66 -2.21
C PHE A 192 13.62 12.26 -1.58
N GLY A 193 12.44 11.66 -1.53
CA GLY A 193 12.24 10.27 -1.14
C GLY A 193 12.07 10.06 0.37
N HIS A 194 12.20 8.80 0.75
CA HIS A 194 12.12 8.32 2.13
C HIS A 194 13.35 7.46 2.47
N GLY A 195 13.40 6.87 3.68
CA GLY A 195 14.52 6.02 4.11
C GLY A 195 15.86 6.74 4.32
N THR A 196 15.86 8.06 4.44
CA THR A 196 17.07 8.84 4.75
C THR A 196 17.28 8.97 6.27
N VAL A 197 18.47 9.40 6.69
CA VAL A 197 18.86 9.53 8.11
C VAL A 197 18.08 10.63 8.84
N ASN A 198 17.54 11.61 8.10
CA ASN A 198 16.70 12.70 8.62
C ASN A 198 15.41 12.81 7.79
N PRO A 199 14.52 11.81 7.86
CA PRO A 199 13.30 11.86 7.11
C PRO A 199 12.34 12.82 7.82
N THR A 200 11.83 13.81 7.08
CA THR A 200 10.80 14.73 7.56
C THR A 200 9.40 14.13 7.45
#